data_AF-A0A811TBS6-F1
#
_entry.id   AF-A0A811TBS6-F1
#
_cell.length_a   1.000
_cell.length_b   1.000
_cell.length_c   1.000
_cell.angle_alpha   90.00
_cell.angle_beta   90.00
_cell.angle_gamma   90.00
#
_symmetry.space_group_name_H-M   'P 1'
#
loop_
_entity.id
_entity.type
_entity.pdbx_description
1 polymer ?
#
loop_
_entity_poly.entity_id
_entity_poly.type
_entity_poly.pdbx_seq_one_letter_code
_entity_poly.pdbx_strand_id
1 'polypeptide(L)' 'MAIAVIDEKGRIQIPERIREELSLKSGEEFEVKTVGEKITLLPFISPEEFIERMEGKIKSGNVTVSPEEIKSIWKMR' A
#
# COMPACT_ATOMS: atom_id res chain seq x y z
N MET A 1 -1.81 -17.26 -7.73
CA MET A 1 -3.13 -17.08 -8.38
C MET A 1 -4.12 -18.00 -7.69
N ALA A 2 -5.28 -17.48 -7.30
CA ALA A 2 -6.35 -18.25 -6.66
C ALA A 2 -7.69 -17.80 -7.22
N ILE A 3 -8.69 -18.70 -7.22
CA ILE A 3 -10.05 -18.41 -7.66
C ILE A 3 -10.91 -18.29 -6.41
N ALA A 4 -11.76 -17.27 -6.35
CA ALA A 4 -12.76 -17.08 -5.31
C ALA A 4 -14.13 -16.91 -5.97
N VAL A 5 -15.17 -17.39 -5.31
CA VAL A 5 -16.56 -17.31 -5.78
C VAL A 5 -17.31 -16.33 -4.87
N ILE A 6 -18.19 -15.52 -5.47
CA ILE A 6 -19.07 -14.61 -4.74
C ILE A 6 -20.15 -15.44 -4.04
N ASP A 7 -20.31 -15.27 -2.72
CA ASP A 7 -21.35 -15.96 -1.96
C ASP A 7 -22.75 -15.34 -2.14
N GLU A 8 -23.80 -15.92 -1.54
CA GLU A 8 -25.16 -15.41 -1.66
C GLU A 8 -25.36 -14.01 -1.06
N LYS A 9 -24.40 -13.52 -0.27
CA LYS A 9 -24.41 -12.19 0.35
C LYS A 9 -23.57 -11.19 -0.44
N GLY A 10 -23.02 -11.58 -1.59
CA GLY A 10 -22.20 -10.71 -2.44
C GLY A 10 -20.76 -10.54 -1.94
N ARG A 11 -20.27 -11.41 -1.04
CA ARG A 11 -18.93 -11.30 -0.47
C ARG A 11 -17.93 -12.15 -1.25
N ILE A 12 -16.70 -11.65 -1.37
CA ILE A 12 -15.55 -12.42 -1.87
C ILE A 12 -14.64 -12.70 -0.68
N GLN A 13 -14.48 -13.97 -0.34
CA GLN A 13 -13.50 -14.36 0.66
C GLN A 13 -12.10 -14.36 0.05
N ILE A 14 -11.21 -13.54 0.59
CA ILE A 14 -9.81 -13.51 0.14
C ILE A 14 -9.15 -14.84 0.55
N PRO A 15 -8.62 -15.62 -0.42
CA PRO A 15 -7.95 -16.89 -0.13
C PRO A 15 -6.82 -16.74 0.88
N GLU A 16 -6.67 -17.73 1.77
CA GLU A 16 -5.68 -17.73 2.85
C GLU A 16 -4.28 -17.37 2.38
N ARG A 17 -3.81 -18.01 1.30
CA ARG A 17 -2.50 -17.71 0.70
C ARG A 17 -2.30 -16.23 0.38
N ILE A 18 -3.31 -15.56 -0.15
CA ILE A 18 -3.23 -14.12 -0.47
C ILE A 18 -3.27 -13.28 0.81
N ARG A 19 -4.09 -13.67 1.80
CA ARG A 19 -4.11 -13.00 3.11
C ARG A 19 -2.75 -13.07 3.79
N GLU A 20 -2.08 -14.22 3.75
CA GLU A 20 -0.74 -14.39 4.33
C GLU A 20 0.33 -13.62 3.56
N GLU A 21 0.36 -13.74 2.22
CA GLU A 21 1.30 -13.02 1.35
C GLU A 21 1.22 -11.50 1.54
N LEU A 22 0.01 -10.96 1.78
CA LEU A 22 -0.23 -9.53 2.00
C LEU A 22 -0.36 -9.14 3.48
N SER A 23 -0.19 -10.08 4.41
CA SER A 23 -0.33 -9.88 5.86
C SER A 23 -1.66 -9.23 6.30
N LEU A 24 -2.75 -9.55 5.60
CA LEU A 24 -4.07 -8.98 5.85
C LEU A 24 -4.66 -9.51 7.16
N LYS A 25 -5.22 -8.61 7.97
CA LYS A 25 -5.82 -8.94 9.27
C LYS A 25 -7.32 -8.72 9.25
N SER A 26 -8.02 -9.47 10.10
CA SER A 26 -9.46 -9.26 10.30
C SER A 26 -9.71 -7.87 10.87
N GLY A 27 -10.69 -7.16 10.32
CA GLY A 27 -11.06 -5.81 10.75
C GLY A 27 -10.29 -4.69 10.04
N GLU A 28 -9.33 -4.99 9.16
CA GLU A 28 -8.73 -3.97 8.29
C GLU A 28 -9.75 -3.42 7.29
N GLU A 29 -9.72 -2.11 7.10
CA GLU A 29 -10.60 -1.39 6.18
C GLU A 29 -9.90 -1.15 4.84
N PHE A 30 -10.65 -1.26 3.75
CA PHE A 30 -10.14 -1.06 2.40
C PHE A 30 -11.09 -0.20 1.59
N GLU A 31 -10.54 0.75 0.85
CA GLU A 31 -11.24 1.44 -0.23
C GLU A 31 -11.34 0.52 -1.44
N VAL A 32 -12.57 0.31 -1.93
CA VAL A 32 -12.84 -0.52 -3.11
C VAL A 32 -12.95 0.38 -4.35
N LYS A 33 -12.05 0.21 -5.32
CA LYS A 33 -12.06 0.95 -6.59
C LYS A 33 -12.19 0.03 -7.79
N THR A 34 -12.78 0.55 -8.87
CA THR A 34 -12.76 -0.08 -10.18
C THR A 34 -11.71 0.60 -11.07
N VAL A 35 -10.85 -0.22 -11.69
CA VAL A 35 -9.84 0.24 -12.66
C VAL A 35 -10.01 -0.61 -13.91
N GLY A 36 -10.72 -0.05 -14.90
CA GLY A 36 -11.18 -0.81 -16.07
C GLY A 36 -12.13 -1.93 -15.64
N GLU A 37 -11.79 -3.17 -15.99
CA GLU A 37 -12.57 -4.37 -15.63
C GLU A 37 -12.09 -5.03 -14.32
N LYS A 38 -11.22 -4.37 -13.55
CA LYS A 38 -10.64 -4.91 -12.33
C LYS A 38 -11.15 -4.17 -11.10
N ILE A 39 -11.36 -4.91 -10.02
CA ILE A 39 -11.55 -4.35 -8.69
C ILE A 39 -10.18 -4.31 -8.00
N THR A 40 -9.85 -3.17 -7.41
CA THR A 40 -8.65 -2.98 -6.58
C THR A 40 -9.08 -2.63 -5.16
N LEU A 41 -8.46 -3.29 -4.19
CA LEU A 41 -8.60 -2.99 -2.77
C LEU A 41 -7.38 -2.18 -2.33
N LEU A 42 -7.60 -0.98 -1.83
CA LEU A 42 -6.55 -0.11 -1.30
C LEU A 42 -6.73 -0.04 0.22
N PRO A 43 -5.70 -0.30 1.04
CA PRO A 43 -5.81 -0.11 2.48
C PRO A 43 -6.35 1.29 2.78
N PHE A 44 -7.40 1.36 3.59
CA PHE A 44 -7.93 2.63 4.05
C PHE A 44 -7.01 3.13 5.16
N ILE A 45 -6.13 4.07 4.81
CA ILE A 45 -5.21 4.71 5.75
C ILE A 45 -5.78 6.11 5.99
N SER A 46 -6.03 6.46 7.25
CA SER A 46 -6.42 7.84 7.56
C SER A 46 -5.25 8.79 7.27
N PRO A 47 -5.50 10.08 6.96
CA PRO A 47 -4.43 11.05 6.81
C PRO A 47 -3.44 11.06 7.99
N GLU A 48 -3.95 10.90 9.21
CA GLU A 48 -3.17 10.86 10.45
C GLU A 48 -2.26 9.63 10.50
N GLU A 49 -2.80 8.44 10.23
CA GLU A 49 -2.03 7.20 10.19
C GLU A 49 -0.99 7.21 9.05
N PHE A 50 -1.33 7.84 7.93
CA PHE A 50 -0.40 8.05 6.83
C PHE A 50 0.78 8.94 7.26
N ILE A 51 0.50 10.05 7.95
CA ILE A 51 1.52 10.96 8.48
C ILE A 51 2.40 10.24 9.50
N GLU A 52 1.83 9.55 10.49
CA GLU A 52 2.60 8.81 11.52
C GLU A 52 3.53 7.76 10.88
N ARG A 53 3.03 7.02 9.89
CA ARG A 53 3.81 6.01 9.15
C ARG A 53 4.95 6.63 8.34
N MET A 54 4.78 7.88 7.89
CA MET A 54 5.80 8.65 7.18
C MET A 54 6.81 9.30 8.13
N GLU A 55 6.37 9.85 9.25
CA GLU A 55 7.22 10.44 10.30
C GLU A 55 8.16 9.39 10.92
N GLY A 56 7.69 8.15 11.12
CA GLY A 56 8.55 7.05 11.56
C GLY A 56 9.64 6.62 10.55
N LYS A 57 9.50 7.00 9.27
CA LYS A 57 10.48 6.75 8.20
C LYS A 57 11.38 7.94 7.90
N ILE A 58 10.89 9.15 8.13
CA ILE A 58 11.69 10.37 8.12
C ILE A 58 12.32 10.48 9.50
N LYS A 59 13.35 9.66 9.77
CA LYS A 59 14.21 9.92 10.94
C LYS A 59 14.64 11.37 10.84
N SER A 60 14.30 12.17 11.84
CA SER A 60 14.68 13.57 12.01
C SER A 60 16.15 13.76 11.66
N GLY A 61 16.36 14.15 10.43
CA GLY A 61 17.63 14.21 9.77
C GLY A 61 17.35 15.08 8.57
N ASN A 62 17.37 16.39 8.80
CA ASN A 62 17.56 17.34 7.73
C ASN A 62 18.92 17.00 7.08
N VAL A 63 18.95 15.97 6.23
CA VAL A 63 20.04 15.79 5.29
C VAL A 63 19.83 16.94 4.31
N THR A 64 20.60 18.00 4.52
CA THR A 64 20.72 19.11 3.58
C THR A 64 21.47 18.57 2.38
N VAL A 65 20.76 17.84 1.51
CA VAL A 65 21.33 17.37 0.25
C VAL A 65 21.36 18.57 -0.69
N SER A 66 22.56 18.93 -1.13
CA SER A 66 22.79 19.97 -2.12
C SER A 66 22.30 19.54 -3.52
N PRO A 67 21.87 20.48 -4.37
CA PRO A 67 21.52 20.19 -5.76
C PRO A 67 22.61 19.43 -6.54
N GLU A 68 23.87 19.64 -6.19
CA GLU A 68 25.05 19.01 -6.77
C GLU A 68 25.13 17.51 -6.43
N GLU A 69 24.83 17.15 -5.19
CA GLU A 69 24.79 15.75 -4.74
C GLU A 69 23.69 14.96 -5.46
N ILE A 70 22.51 15.57 -5.64
CA ILE A 70 21.40 14.93 -6.38
C ILE A 70 21.79 14.70 -7.85
N LYS A 71 22.44 15.67 -8.49
CA LYS A 71 22.89 15.55 -9.89
C LYS A 71 23.94 14.47 -10.10
N SER A 72 24.74 14.14 -9.09
CA SER A 72 25.78 13.11 -9.18
C SER A 72 25.23 11.71 -9.42
N ILE A 73 24.04 11.40 -8.86
CA ILE A 73 23.35 10.11 -9.00
C ILE A 73 23.04 9.81 -10.48
N TRP A 74 22.70 10.86 -11.23
CA TRP A 74 22.38 10.76 -12.67
C TRP A 74 23.61 10.78 -13.57
N LYS A 75 24.79 11.13 -13.04
CA LYS A 75 26.08 11.12 -13.77
C LYS A 75 26.80 9.77 -13.70
N MET A 76 26.37 8.85 -12.83
CA MET A 76 26.95 7.50 -12.72
C MET A 76 26.38 6.51 -13.75
N ARG A 77 25.79 6.99 -14.84
CA ARG A 77 25.23 6.17 -15.91
C ARG A 77 25.96 6.38 -17.22
#